data_AF-A0A4P2QQ38-F1
#
_entry.id   AF-A0A4P2QQ38-F1
#
_cell.length_a   1.000
_cell.length_b   1.000
_cell.length_c   1.000
_cell.angle_alpha   90.00
_cell.angle_beta   90.00
_cell.angle_gamma   90.00
#
_symmetry.space_group_name_H-M   'P 1'
#
loop_
_entity.id
_entity.type
_entity.pdbx_description
1 polymer ?
#
loop_
_entity_poly.entity_id
_entity_poly.type
_entity_poly.pdbx_seq_one_letter_code
_entity_poly.pdbx_strand_id
1 'polypeptide(L)'
;MSLSFSGPKGWIEQRWIVYALMRDSIQHHLEDGCPTAEFAAVHGAAGALGGQRVVLPAQKLHEELRRARAALAGRPIDELAISGRTRAVLSLRWPPAEERETMLVKDWGDSVPLLGAPSGDSLDDVFGHLLDGLLRITEGASESDHVEVTDL
;
A
#
# COMPACT_ATOMS: atom_id res chain seq x y z
N MET A 1 14.63 -4.86 1.44
CA MET A 1 13.76 -3.87 0.80
C MET A 1 12.54 -3.67 1.68
N SER A 2 12.60 -2.60 2.44
CA SER A 2 11.54 -2.09 3.30
C SER A 2 11.36 -0.61 2.97
N LEU A 3 10.17 -0.10 3.25
CA LEU A 3 9.88 1.32 3.18
C LEU A 3 9.90 1.88 4.60
N SER A 4 10.65 2.95 4.81
CA SER A 4 10.56 3.79 6.00
C SER A 4 9.60 4.94 5.74
N PHE A 5 8.65 5.15 6.65
CA PHE A 5 7.73 6.28 6.65
C PHE A 5 8.02 7.12 7.88
N SER A 6 8.46 8.36 7.69
CA SER A 6 8.77 9.29 8.76
C SER A 6 7.79 10.46 8.70
N GLY A 7 6.94 10.58 9.72
CA GLY A 7 5.91 11.62 9.83
C GLY A 7 5.99 12.42 11.13
N PRO A 8 5.03 13.35 11.36
CA PRO A 8 5.04 14.26 12.50
C PRO A 8 5.04 13.59 13.87
N LYS A 9 4.47 12.39 13.98
CA LYS A 9 4.34 11.64 15.25
C LYS A 9 5.30 10.46 15.36
N GLY A 10 6.34 10.42 14.53
CA GLY A 10 7.38 9.40 14.56
C GLY A 10 7.50 8.67 13.23
N TRP A 11 8.04 7.46 13.26
CA TRP A 11 8.31 6.68 12.06
C TRP A 11 7.87 5.23 12.22
N ILE A 12 7.70 4.56 11.08
CA ILE A 12 7.54 3.12 10.99
C ILE A 12 8.38 2.61 9.82
N GLU A 13 8.80 1.36 9.90
CA GLU A 13 9.36 0.63 8.79
C GLU A 13 8.45 -0.55 8.47
N GLN A 14 8.17 -0.76 7.18
CA GLN A 14 7.37 -1.88 6.73
C GLN A 14 7.98 -2.51 5.49
N ARG A 15 7.84 -3.84 5.37
CA ARG A 15 8.19 -4.55 4.14
C ARG A 15 7.44 -3.95 2.95
N TRP A 16 8.17 -3.70 1.85
CA TRP A 16 7.61 -3.08 0.65
C TRP A 16 6.37 -3.82 0.12
N ILE A 17 6.37 -5.15 0.21
CA ILE A 17 5.28 -5.98 -0.30
C ILE A 17 3.98 -5.77 0.48
N VAL A 18 4.04 -5.54 1.79
CA VAL A 18 2.85 -5.26 2.59
C VAL A 18 2.25 -3.91 2.21
N TYR A 19 3.10 -2.92 1.95
CA TYR A 19 2.65 -1.63 1.40
C TYR A 19 2.04 -1.77 0.01
N ALA A 20 2.68 -2.53 -0.88
CA ALA A 20 2.20 -2.75 -2.24
C ALA A 20 0.83 -3.45 -2.25
N LEU A 21 0.63 -4.47 -1.41
CA LEU A 21 -0.65 -5.17 -1.29
C LEU A 21 -1.76 -4.29 -0.71
N MET A 22 -1.45 -3.45 0.28
CA MET A 22 -2.40 -2.45 0.80
C MET A 22 -2.81 -1.47 -0.31
N ARG A 23 -1.83 -0.88 -1.02
CA ARG A 23 -2.08 0.04 -2.15
C ARG A 23 -2.93 -0.64 -3.24
N ASP A 24 -2.57 -1.86 -3.62
CA ASP A 24 -3.27 -2.58 -4.68
C ASP A 24 -4.70 -2.95 -4.28
N SER A 25 -4.92 -3.27 -3.00
CA SER A 25 -6.26 -3.51 -2.45
C SER A 25 -7.09 -2.22 -2.39
N ILE A 26 -6.48 -1.08 -2.05
CA ILE A 26 -7.14 0.23 -2.15
C ILE A 26 -7.56 0.49 -3.60
N GLN A 27 -6.64 0.33 -4.54
CA GLN A 27 -6.90 0.56 -5.95
C GLN A 27 -8.00 -0.35 -6.50
N HIS A 28 -8.00 -1.63 -6.11
CA HIS A 28 -9.02 -2.59 -6.54
C HIS A 28 -10.41 -2.26 -6.00
N HIS A 29 -10.53 -2.02 -4.70
CA HIS A 29 -11.82 -1.94 -4.03
C HIS A 29 -12.42 -0.54 -3.98
N LEU A 30 -11.59 0.50 -4.09
CA LEU A 30 -12.01 1.90 -3.97
C LEU A 30 -11.83 2.72 -5.25
N GLU A 31 -11.12 2.20 -6.25
CA GLU A 31 -10.78 2.96 -7.45
C GLU A 31 -11.01 2.16 -8.74
N ASP A 32 -11.92 1.17 -8.69
CA ASP A 32 -12.30 0.33 -9.84
C ASP A 32 -11.10 -0.28 -10.58
N GLY A 33 -10.06 -0.61 -9.83
CA GLY A 33 -8.84 -1.21 -10.33
C GLY A 33 -7.86 -0.24 -11.01
N CYS A 34 -8.11 1.06 -11.05
CA CYS A 34 -7.22 2.06 -11.65
C CYS A 34 -6.86 3.18 -10.66
N PRO A 35 -5.59 3.65 -10.58
CA PRO A 35 -5.23 4.69 -9.63
C PRO A 35 -5.91 6.03 -9.99
N THR A 36 -6.52 6.69 -9.02
CA THR A 36 -7.19 7.99 -9.16
C THR A 36 -6.52 9.07 -8.34
N ALA A 37 -7.00 10.32 -8.47
CA ALA A 37 -6.53 11.43 -7.66
C ALA A 37 -6.97 11.34 -6.18
N GLU A 38 -7.95 10.50 -5.87
CA GLU A 38 -8.51 10.36 -4.52
C GLU A 38 -7.55 9.71 -3.53
N PHE A 39 -6.69 8.80 -4.01
CA PHE A 39 -5.64 8.11 -3.24
C PHE A 39 -4.23 8.50 -3.70
N ALA A 40 -4.07 9.75 -4.15
CA ALA A 40 -2.81 10.20 -4.75
C ALA A 40 -1.61 10.16 -3.78
N ALA A 41 -1.80 10.34 -2.47
CA ALA A 41 -0.70 10.25 -1.51
C ALA A 41 -0.25 8.79 -1.32
N VAL A 42 -1.20 7.85 -1.20
CA VAL A 42 -0.95 6.40 -1.16
C VAL A 42 -0.25 5.94 -2.45
N HIS A 43 -0.69 6.39 -3.62
CA HIS A 43 0.01 6.05 -4.87
C HIS A 43 1.38 6.70 -4.95
N GLY A 44 1.52 7.94 -4.50
CA GLY A 44 2.76 8.71 -4.52
C GLY A 44 3.89 8.03 -3.73
N ALA A 45 3.59 7.43 -2.58
CA ALA A 45 4.59 6.73 -1.77
C ALA A 45 5.25 5.55 -2.50
N ALA A 46 4.59 4.95 -3.49
CA ALA A 46 5.19 3.92 -4.32
C ALA A 46 6.37 4.43 -5.17
N GLY A 47 6.50 5.75 -5.37
CA GLY A 47 7.68 6.36 -6.00
C GLY A 47 8.98 6.09 -5.24
N ALA A 48 8.91 5.78 -3.94
CA ALA A 48 10.08 5.43 -3.15
C ALA A 48 10.66 4.06 -3.55
N LEU A 49 9.82 3.16 -4.08
CA LEU A 49 10.22 1.85 -4.59
C LEU A 49 11.06 2.02 -5.85
N GLY A 50 12.38 2.04 -5.67
CA GLY A 50 13.34 2.49 -6.67
C GLY A 50 14.44 3.40 -6.12
N GLY A 51 14.50 3.61 -4.79
CA GLY A 51 15.56 4.35 -4.11
C GLY A 51 15.37 5.87 -4.09
N GLN A 52 14.22 6.38 -4.55
CA GLN A 52 13.92 7.80 -4.48
C GLN A 52 13.36 8.17 -3.10
N ARG A 53 13.73 9.35 -2.60
CA ARG A 53 13.05 9.96 -1.46
C ARG A 53 11.77 10.62 -1.95
N VAL A 54 10.63 10.22 -1.38
CA VAL A 54 9.32 10.82 -1.65
C VAL A 54 8.87 11.63 -0.45
N VAL A 55 8.24 12.78 -0.69
CA VAL A 55 7.63 13.62 0.35
C VAL A 55 6.15 13.80 0.02
N LEU A 56 5.29 13.48 0.98
CA LEU A 56 3.83 13.49 0.83
C LEU A 56 3.18 14.41 1.87
N PRO A 57 2.06 15.07 1.57
CA PRO A 57 1.31 15.81 2.58
C PRO A 57 0.75 14.84 3.64
N ALA A 58 1.09 15.03 4.91
CA ALA A 58 0.75 14.11 5.99
C ALA A 58 -0.77 14.05 6.24
N GLN A 59 -1.45 15.20 6.21
CA GLN A 59 -2.90 15.28 6.39
C GLN A 59 -3.64 14.51 5.28
N LYS A 60 -3.25 14.71 4.02
CA LYS A 60 -3.87 14.02 2.88
C LYS A 60 -3.68 12.51 2.99
N LEU A 61 -2.46 12.06 3.32
CA LEU A 61 -2.18 10.64 3.55
C LEU A 61 -3.05 10.08 4.69
N HIS A 62 -3.19 10.81 5.81
CA HIS A 62 -4.06 10.39 6.91
C HIS A 62 -5.51 10.17 6.48
N GLU A 63 -6.08 11.12 5.73
CA GLU A 63 -7.47 11.07 5.25
C GLU A 63 -7.70 9.93 4.26
N GLU A 64 -6.76 9.67 3.36
CA GLU A 64 -6.75 8.52 2.46
C GLU A 64 -6.73 7.20 3.23
N LEU A 65 -5.81 7.06 4.19
CA LEU A 65 -5.68 5.84 5.00
C LEU A 65 -6.91 5.59 5.88
N ARG A 66 -7.54 6.64 6.41
CA ARG A 66 -8.76 6.51 7.22
C ARG A 66 -9.91 5.97 6.36
N ARG A 67 -10.06 6.46 5.13
CA ARG A 67 -11.05 5.96 4.16
C ARG A 67 -10.77 4.51 3.78
N ALA A 68 -9.51 4.19 3.48
CA ALA A 68 -9.08 2.83 3.18
C ALA A 68 -9.40 1.86 4.32
N ARG A 69 -9.04 2.21 5.57
CA ARG A 69 -9.33 1.38 6.75
C ARG A 69 -10.82 1.14 6.92
N ALA A 70 -11.65 2.17 6.78
CA ALA A 70 -13.10 2.02 6.91
C ALA A 70 -13.71 1.10 5.84
N ALA A 71 -13.17 1.11 4.62
CA ALA A 71 -13.69 0.32 3.52
C ALA A 71 -13.14 -1.11 3.45
N LEU A 72 -11.93 -1.35 3.96
CA LEU A 72 -11.25 -2.64 3.90
C LEU A 72 -11.37 -3.48 5.17
N ALA A 73 -11.76 -2.87 6.30
CA ALA A 73 -11.88 -3.56 7.58
C ALA A 73 -12.80 -4.79 7.50
N GLY A 74 -12.33 -5.91 8.04
CA GLY A 74 -13.07 -7.16 8.11
C GLY A 74 -13.28 -7.88 6.78
N ARG A 75 -12.72 -7.38 5.67
CA ARG A 75 -12.77 -8.11 4.39
C ARG A 75 -11.95 -9.40 4.49
N PRO A 76 -12.45 -10.49 3.91
CA PRO A 76 -11.76 -11.77 3.91
C PRO A 76 -10.47 -11.72 3.06
N ILE A 77 -9.53 -12.60 3.37
CA ILE A 77 -8.24 -12.68 2.68
C ILE A 77 -8.37 -12.97 1.17
N ASP A 78 -9.46 -13.59 0.73
CA ASP A 78 -9.72 -13.91 -0.67
C ASP A 78 -10.10 -12.67 -1.51
N GLU A 79 -10.31 -11.53 -0.86
CA GLU A 79 -10.44 -10.21 -1.48
C GLU A 79 -9.10 -9.46 -1.57
N LEU A 80 -7.98 -10.09 -1.20
CA LEU A 80 -6.66 -9.47 -1.35
C LEU A 80 -6.38 -9.23 -2.84
N ALA A 81 -6.05 -7.99 -3.20
CA ALA A 81 -5.78 -7.62 -4.58
C ALA A 81 -4.31 -7.36 -4.85
N ILE A 82 -3.94 -7.46 -6.13
CA ILE A 82 -2.59 -7.23 -6.61
C ILE A 82 -2.62 -6.58 -7.99
N SER A 83 -1.71 -5.64 -8.22
CA SER A 83 -1.49 -4.98 -9.51
C SER A 83 -0.52 -5.77 -10.39
N GLY A 84 -0.60 -5.55 -11.71
CA GLY A 84 0.38 -6.05 -12.68
C GLY A 84 1.83 -5.66 -12.32
N ARG A 85 2.05 -4.48 -11.74
CA ARG A 85 3.37 -4.00 -11.31
C ARG A 85 3.90 -4.80 -10.12
N THR A 86 3.10 -4.99 -9.07
CA THR A 86 3.52 -5.78 -7.89
C THR A 86 3.79 -7.23 -8.30
N ARG A 87 2.93 -7.79 -9.16
CA ARG A 87 3.10 -9.13 -9.75
C ARG A 87 4.42 -9.27 -10.50
N ALA A 88 4.78 -8.28 -11.32
CA ALA A 88 6.02 -8.26 -12.08
C ALA A 88 7.26 -8.32 -11.16
N VAL A 89 7.25 -7.55 -10.06
CA VAL A 89 8.31 -7.59 -9.05
C VAL A 89 8.39 -8.96 -8.36
N LEU A 90 7.26 -9.51 -7.91
CA LEU A 90 7.21 -10.83 -7.25
C LEU A 90 7.67 -11.97 -8.17
N SER A 91 7.36 -11.87 -9.47
CA SER A 91 7.70 -12.89 -10.46
C SER A 91 9.07 -12.67 -11.11
N LEU A 92 9.81 -11.64 -10.72
CA LEU A 92 11.07 -11.21 -11.36
C LEU A 92 10.93 -11.05 -12.89
N ARG A 93 9.77 -10.59 -13.36
CA ARG A 93 9.48 -10.37 -14.79
C ARG A 93 9.53 -8.88 -15.08
N TRP A 94 10.54 -8.44 -15.83
CA TRP A 94 10.71 -7.04 -16.23
C TRP A 94 10.79 -6.91 -17.76
N PRO A 95 10.14 -5.91 -18.38
CA PRO A 95 9.29 -4.87 -17.78
C PRO A 95 7.92 -5.40 -17.31
N PRO A 96 7.24 -4.71 -16.37
CA PRO A 96 5.87 -5.02 -16.02
C PRO A 96 4.94 -4.85 -17.24
N ALA A 97 3.83 -5.58 -17.27
CA ALA A 97 2.77 -5.34 -18.24
C ALA A 97 2.26 -3.89 -18.12
N GLU A 98 1.88 -3.29 -19.25
CA GLU A 98 1.35 -1.91 -19.27
C GLU A 98 0.00 -1.79 -18.54
N GLU A 99 -0.72 -2.91 -18.41
CA GLU A 99 -1.98 -3.02 -17.68
C GLU A 99 -1.79 -2.58 -16.22
N ARG A 100 -2.39 -1.44 -15.89
CA ARG A 100 -2.42 -0.88 -14.53
C ARG A 100 -3.52 -1.48 -13.67
N GLU A 101 -4.35 -2.35 -14.23
CA GLU A 101 -5.48 -2.95 -13.53
C GLU A 101 -5.01 -3.87 -12.40
N THR A 102 -5.78 -3.86 -11.31
CA THR A 102 -5.63 -4.81 -10.21
C THR A 102 -6.61 -5.95 -10.37
N MET A 103 -6.21 -7.12 -9.88
CA MET A 103 -7.04 -8.31 -9.80
C MET A 103 -6.93 -8.94 -8.42
N LEU A 104 -7.86 -9.82 -8.05
CA LEU A 104 -7.75 -10.58 -6.82
C LEU A 104 -6.60 -11.60 -6.93
N VAL A 105 -5.88 -11.80 -5.83
CA VAL A 105 -4.76 -12.75 -5.75
C VAL A 105 -5.21 -14.17 -6.06
N LYS A 106 -6.42 -14.57 -5.63
CA LYS A 106 -7.00 -15.89 -5.96
C LYS A 106 -7.19 -16.12 -7.46
N ASP A 107 -7.38 -15.07 -8.23
CA ASP A 107 -7.59 -15.14 -9.68
C ASP A 107 -6.27 -15.20 -10.46
N TRP A 108 -5.12 -15.01 -9.77
CA TRP A 108 -3.79 -15.16 -10.39
C TRP A 108 -3.39 -16.64 -10.57
N GLY A 109 -4.02 -17.58 -9.85
CA GLY A 109 -3.75 -19.02 -9.94
C GLY A 109 -2.76 -19.55 -8.90
N ASP A 110 -2.29 -20.79 -9.09
CA ASP A 110 -1.87 -21.70 -8.00
C ASP A 110 -0.59 -21.36 -7.22
N SER A 111 0.11 -20.24 -7.47
CA SER A 111 1.33 -19.93 -6.72
C SER A 111 1.67 -18.45 -6.78
N VAL A 112 1.06 -17.66 -5.91
CA VAL A 112 1.55 -16.31 -5.62
C VAL A 112 2.55 -16.39 -4.48
N PRO A 113 3.86 -16.20 -4.73
CA PRO A 113 4.80 -16.06 -3.65
C PRO A 113 4.59 -14.67 -3.04
N LEU A 114 3.63 -14.54 -2.13
CA LEU A 114 3.45 -13.35 -1.30
C LEU A 114 4.60 -13.31 -0.27
N LEU A 115 5.83 -13.12 -0.75
CA LEU A 115 7.10 -13.35 -0.06
C LEU A 115 7.10 -12.71 1.35
N GLY A 116 6.69 -13.50 2.34
CA GLY A 116 6.49 -13.10 3.73
C GLY A 116 5.59 -11.88 3.97
N ALA A 117 4.56 -11.70 3.14
CA ALA A 117 3.36 -11.03 3.61
C ALA A 117 2.77 -11.86 4.76
N PRO A 118 2.22 -11.22 5.81
CA PRO A 118 1.57 -11.95 6.89
C PRO A 118 0.45 -12.84 6.34
N SER A 119 0.29 -14.03 6.92
CA SER A 119 -0.82 -14.95 6.64
C SER A 119 -1.93 -14.73 7.65
N GLY A 120 -3.19 -14.77 7.20
CA GLY A 120 -4.36 -14.70 8.06
C GLY A 120 -5.65 -14.91 7.27
N ASP A 121 -6.76 -14.68 7.94
CA ASP A 121 -8.10 -14.94 7.39
C ASP A 121 -8.72 -13.66 6.80
N SER A 122 -8.13 -12.50 7.08
CA SER A 122 -8.62 -11.18 6.69
C SER A 122 -7.53 -10.28 6.10
N LEU A 123 -7.96 -9.20 5.43
CA LEU A 123 -7.04 -8.16 4.96
C LEU A 123 -6.33 -7.44 6.11
N ASP A 124 -6.98 -7.32 7.27
CA ASP A 124 -6.40 -6.71 8.47
C ASP A 124 -5.19 -7.51 8.97
N ASP A 125 -5.20 -8.83 8.81
CA ASP A 125 -4.05 -9.68 9.18
C ASP A 125 -2.84 -9.39 8.29
N VAL A 126 -3.06 -9.01 7.03
CA VAL A 126 -1.99 -8.75 6.04
C VAL A 126 -1.36 -7.38 6.24
N PHE A 127 -2.17 -6.33 6.35
CA PHE A 127 -1.69 -4.94 6.35
C PHE A 127 -2.32 -4.04 7.42
N GLY A 128 -3.11 -4.57 8.36
CA GLY A 128 -3.72 -3.80 9.44
C GLY A 128 -2.68 -3.07 10.31
N HIS A 129 -1.60 -3.74 10.69
CA HIS A 129 -0.49 -3.11 11.43
C HIS A 129 0.18 -1.96 10.67
N LEU A 130 0.28 -2.06 9.34
CA LEU A 130 0.79 -0.98 8.50
C LEU A 130 -0.19 0.21 8.53
N LEU A 131 -1.49 -0.03 8.32
CA LEU A 131 -2.52 1.01 8.37
C LEU A 131 -2.52 1.73 9.72
N ASP A 132 -2.51 0.98 10.82
CA ASP A 132 -2.48 1.53 12.17
C ASP A 132 -1.20 2.36 12.42
N GLY A 133 -0.06 1.85 11.95
CA GLY A 133 1.22 2.55 12.03
C GLY A 133 1.20 3.87 11.27
N LEU A 134 0.72 3.87 10.02
CA LEU A 134 0.65 5.05 9.17
C LEU A 134 -0.35 6.09 9.70
N LEU A 135 -1.52 5.63 10.19
CA LEU A 135 -2.51 6.50 10.81
C LEU A 135 -1.95 7.16 12.08
N ARG A 136 -1.20 6.41 12.89
CA ARG A 136 -0.54 6.93 14.10
C ARG A 136 0.51 7.99 13.77
N ILE A 137 1.40 7.75 12.81
CA ILE A 137 2.46 8.73 12.50
C ILE A 137 1.92 10.02 11.88
N THR A 138 0.72 9.97 11.30
CA THR A 138 0.03 11.11 10.66
C THR A 138 -1.09 11.70 11.53
N GLU A 139 -1.29 11.21 12.76
CA GLU A 139 -2.37 11.66 13.64
C GLU A 139 -2.24 13.14 13.99
N GLY A 140 -3.31 13.91 13.74
CA GLY A 140 -3.38 15.34 14.02
C GLY A 140 -2.47 16.19 13.13
N ALA A 141 -2.02 15.66 11.98
CA ALA A 141 -1.23 16.40 11.01
C ALA A 141 -1.96 17.66 10.49
N SER A 142 -1.20 18.73 10.36
CA SER A 142 -1.61 20.00 9.74
C SER A 142 -1.32 20.03 8.24
N GLU A 143 -1.79 21.06 7.54
CA GLU A 143 -1.53 21.27 6.10
C GLU A 143 -0.04 21.43 5.77
N SER A 144 0.78 21.88 6.72
CA SER A 144 2.22 22.06 6.56
C SER A 144 3.04 20.80 6.89
N ASP A 145 2.41 19.77 7.43
CA ASP A 145 3.08 18.54 7.84
C ASP A 145 3.29 17.59 6.66
N HIS A 146 4.41 16.89 6.68
CA HIS A 146 4.81 15.99 5.60
C HIS A 146 5.20 14.61 6.15
N VAL A 147 5.01 13.59 5.32
CA VAL A 147 5.60 12.26 5.50
C VAL A 147 6.69 12.07 4.47
N GLU A 148 7.88 11.76 4.94
CA GLU A 148 9.00 11.32 4.11
C GLU A 148 8.96 9.80 3.97
N VAL A 149 9.13 9.31 2.74
CA VAL A 149 9.19 7.88 2.41
C VAL A 149 10.50 7.57 1.71
N THR A 150 11.23 6.58 2.23
CA THR A 150 12.50 6.11 1.67
C THR A 150 12.53 4.59 1.60
N ASP A 151 13.26 4.07 0.62
CA ASP A 151 13.58 2.64 0.49
C ASP A 151 14.85 2.31 1.29
N LEU A 152 14.85 1.17 1.99
CA LEU A 152 15.93 0.67 2.86
C LEU A 152 16.47 -0.70 2.39
#